data_AF-A0A8T7B5T7-F1
#
_entry.id   AF-A0A8T7B5T7-F1
#
_cell.length_a   1.000
_cell.length_b   1.000
_cell.length_c   1.000
_cell.angle_alpha   90.00
_cell.angle_beta   90.00
_cell.angle_gamma   90.00
#
_symmetry.space_group_name_H-M   'P 1'
#
loop_
_entity.id
_entity.type
_entity.pdbx_description
1 polymer ?
#
loop_
_entity_poly.entity_id
_entity_poly.type
_entity_poly.pdbx_seq_one_letter_code
_entity_poly.pdbx_strand_id
1 'polypeptide(L)'
;MRVRRSHLCLLSVRDDDVLDIDALLQGDATVVTQPRLIGLTGGSGNEIRLDDEMFEVLRGVASTDWVSKKKLVKRLGFSGTAIDRLVKAGLLVSDKKSTKHTRIRSEDNAMRRTGWNIPAAAYHRTSSWLNFKAPPTPDAPPARLHQELLRESRCAIDKRIRQSGPPPSHFHNRRENPDVELPAPPRRSSLHQLLLARKSTRAFDVGCDLTVEQLNTVLYYTFGCHGIKTIAPPLACQKKTSPAGGAMHATEVYPLISRVEGIAPGIYHYRTQDHALELIEALSVGQAAKLVTKFSAGQEYFAAAPVCLFFTCRFERLNYKYPEHAKAYKVAMMDVAHLSQTAYLVCTELELGACFYGAINDDNINRRLGLDGVSEGALAAFALGHPDPRGDGQEFSYEPYDPVAERRSGSR
;
A
#
# COMPACT_ATOMS: atom_id res chain seq x y z
N MET A 1 32.58 14.63 -10.10
CA MET A 1 31.61 13.55 -9.80
C MET A 1 31.62 12.53 -10.92
N ARG A 2 31.44 11.26 -10.55
CA ARG A 2 31.09 10.17 -11.45
C ARG A 2 29.59 9.87 -11.34
N VAL A 3 29.04 9.38 -12.44
CA VAL A 3 27.62 9.03 -12.55
C VAL A 3 27.46 7.66 -13.21
N ARG A 4 26.35 6.99 -12.91
CA ARG A 4 25.84 5.82 -13.64
C ARG A 4 24.33 5.90 -13.75
N ARG A 5 23.71 5.17 -14.66
CA ARG A 5 22.25 5.16 -14.81
C ARG A 5 21.60 4.41 -13.65
N SER A 6 20.48 4.94 -13.15
CA SER A 6 19.68 4.26 -12.14
C SER A 6 19.21 2.91 -12.64
N HIS A 7 19.10 1.93 -11.74
CA HIS A 7 18.66 0.58 -12.02
C HIS A 7 17.21 0.57 -12.52
N LEU A 8 16.35 1.30 -11.80
CA LEU A 8 14.98 1.58 -12.21
C LEU A 8 14.96 2.92 -12.96
N CYS A 9 14.90 2.84 -14.28
CA CYS A 9 14.79 3.99 -15.17
C CYS A 9 13.64 3.72 -16.15
N LEU A 10 12.46 4.28 -15.87
CA LEU A 10 11.27 4.09 -16.69
C LEU A 10 11.02 5.34 -17.52
N LEU A 11 10.67 5.13 -18.78
CA LEU A 11 10.35 6.18 -19.73
C LEU A 11 8.89 5.99 -20.19
N SER A 12 8.16 7.09 -20.29
CA SER A 12 6.78 7.13 -20.79
C SER A 12 6.66 8.25 -21.81
N VAL A 13 5.99 8.00 -22.92
CA VAL A 13 5.57 9.04 -23.86
C VAL A 13 4.15 9.44 -23.51
N ARG A 14 3.90 10.74 -23.42
CA ARG A 14 2.58 11.32 -23.16
C ARG A 14 2.33 12.45 -24.14
N ASP A 15 1.06 12.75 -24.37
CA ASP A 15 0.65 13.83 -25.25
C ASP A 15 0.24 15.05 -24.41
N ASP A 16 0.75 16.22 -24.80
CA ASP A 16 0.30 17.51 -24.27
C ASP A 16 -0.41 18.27 -25.38
N ASP A 17 -1.59 18.80 -25.05
CA ASP A 17 -2.28 19.77 -25.88
C ASP A 17 -1.69 21.15 -25.61
N VAL A 18 -1.04 21.73 -26.62
CA VAL A 18 -0.45 23.07 -26.55
C VAL A 18 -1.09 23.97 -27.59
N LEU A 19 -1.25 25.25 -27.27
CA LEU A 19 -1.68 26.22 -28.27
C LEU A 19 -0.60 26.36 -29.34
N ASP A 20 -1.02 26.29 -30.60
CA ASP A 20 -0.16 26.63 -31.72
C ASP A 20 0.10 28.14 -31.69
N ILE A 21 1.33 28.52 -31.39
CA ILE A 21 1.73 29.93 -31.25
C ILE A 21 1.64 30.63 -32.61
N ASP A 22 1.96 29.95 -33.71
CA ASP A 22 1.93 30.57 -35.04
C ASP A 22 0.50 30.82 -35.49
N ALA A 23 -0.42 29.88 -35.21
CA ALA A 23 -1.85 30.09 -35.42
C ALA A 23 -2.41 31.18 -34.51
N LEU A 24 -2.01 31.21 -33.24
CA LEU A 24 -2.46 32.21 -32.27
C LEU A 24 -2.06 33.63 -32.69
N LEU A 25 -0.83 33.80 -33.19
CA LEU A 25 -0.35 35.08 -33.72
C LEU A 25 -1.08 35.52 -34.99
N GLN A 26 -1.75 34.59 -35.69
CA GLN A 26 -2.61 34.85 -36.85
C GLN A 26 -4.10 35.03 -36.46
N GLY A 27 -4.43 34.99 -35.17
CA GLY A 27 -5.80 35.17 -34.66
C GLY A 27 -6.61 33.88 -34.54
N ASP A 28 -5.96 32.71 -34.67
CA ASP A 28 -6.59 31.39 -34.57
C ASP A 28 -6.13 30.66 -33.30
N ALA A 29 -7.06 30.23 -32.44
CA ALA A 29 -6.76 29.52 -31.21
C ALA A 29 -6.69 28.00 -31.42
N THR A 30 -5.89 27.56 -32.40
CA THR A 30 -5.71 26.15 -32.71
C THR A 30 -4.86 25.46 -31.64
N VAL A 31 -5.29 24.27 -31.23
CA VAL A 31 -4.58 23.40 -30.30
C VAL A 31 -3.92 22.27 -31.07
N VAL A 32 -2.62 22.09 -30.86
CA VAL A 32 -1.83 21.01 -31.44
C VAL A 32 -1.39 20.05 -30.33
N THR A 33 -1.54 18.77 -30.60
CA THR A 33 -1.09 17.71 -29.69
C THR A 33 0.38 17.40 -29.98
N GLN A 34 1.23 17.53 -28.98
CA GLN A 34 2.67 17.26 -29.10
C GLN A 34 3.11 16.14 -28.13
N PRO A 35 3.82 15.11 -28.63
CA PRO A 35 4.35 14.07 -27.76
C PRO A 35 5.51 14.60 -26.91
N ARG A 36 5.55 14.20 -25.64
CA ARG A 36 6.64 14.48 -24.71
C ARG A 36 7.15 13.22 -24.04
N LEU A 37 8.46 13.17 -23.82
CA LEU A 37 9.10 12.10 -23.08
C LEU A 37 9.18 12.43 -21.60
N ILE A 38 8.67 11.54 -20.76
CA ILE A 38 8.68 11.62 -19.31
C ILE A 38 9.59 10.52 -18.74
N GLY A 39 10.51 10.91 -17.87
CA GLY A 39 11.27 9.98 -17.04
C GLY A 39 10.62 9.84 -15.67
N LEU A 40 10.27 8.61 -15.29
CA LEU A 40 9.79 8.30 -13.95
C LEU A 40 10.97 7.90 -13.08
N THR A 41 11.14 8.65 -12.00
CA THR A 41 12.27 8.46 -11.09
C THR A 41 11.94 7.33 -10.12
N GLY A 42 12.93 6.47 -9.82
CA GLY A 42 12.75 5.41 -8.84
C GLY A 42 12.49 5.92 -7.42
N GLY A 43 12.71 7.20 -7.12
CA GLY A 43 12.48 7.84 -5.83
C GLY A 43 11.15 8.61 -5.77
N SER A 44 10.26 8.23 -4.85
CA SER A 44 8.97 8.88 -4.54
C SER A 44 8.06 9.18 -5.75
N GLY A 45 8.18 8.42 -6.84
CA GLY A 45 7.31 8.55 -8.03
C GLY A 45 7.40 9.90 -8.75
N ASN A 46 8.45 10.71 -8.55
CA ASN A 46 8.54 12.00 -9.23
C ASN A 46 8.74 11.81 -10.74
N GLU A 47 8.14 12.69 -11.51
CA GLU A 47 8.23 12.74 -12.96
C GLU A 47 9.12 13.90 -13.39
N ILE A 48 9.90 13.72 -14.46
CA ILE A 48 10.66 14.78 -15.10
C ILE A 48 10.47 14.72 -16.60
N ARG A 49 10.19 15.87 -17.23
CA ARG A 49 10.23 16.01 -18.68
C ARG A 49 11.67 15.89 -19.17
N LEU A 50 11.89 14.98 -20.11
CA LEU A 50 13.18 14.75 -20.75
C LEU A 50 13.22 15.53 -22.07
N ASP A 51 14.29 16.29 -22.26
CA ASP A 51 14.68 16.82 -23.56
C ASP A 51 15.63 15.83 -24.26
N ASP A 52 15.94 16.10 -25.53
CA ASP A 52 16.77 15.22 -26.37
C ASP A 52 18.17 15.02 -25.75
N GLU A 53 18.75 16.09 -25.18
CA GLU A 53 20.04 16.05 -24.49
C GLU A 53 20.02 15.06 -23.32
N MET A 54 18.98 15.13 -22.48
CA MET A 54 18.80 14.19 -21.37
C MET A 54 18.60 12.76 -21.83
N PHE A 55 17.78 12.55 -22.86
CA PHE A 55 17.54 11.21 -23.38
C PHE A 55 18.82 10.57 -23.92
N GLU A 56 19.62 11.32 -24.67
CA GLU A 56 20.91 10.86 -25.19
C GLU A 56 21.92 10.58 -24.07
N VAL A 57 21.93 11.40 -23.01
CA VAL A 57 22.72 11.12 -21.81
C VAL A 57 22.31 9.80 -21.16
N LEU A 58 21.01 9.54 -20.99
CA LEU A 58 20.51 8.29 -20.40
C LEU A 58 20.86 7.07 -21.27
N ARG A 59 20.71 7.19 -22.59
CA ARG A 59 21.07 6.15 -23.58
C ARG A 59 22.58 5.85 -23.56
N GLY A 60 23.39 6.88 -23.37
CA GLY A 60 24.85 6.77 -23.38
C GLY A 60 25.48 6.24 -22.09
N VAL A 61 24.73 6.11 -20.98
CA VAL A 61 25.29 5.75 -19.66
C VAL A 61 24.82 4.36 -19.22
N ALA A 62 25.79 3.47 -18.95
CA ALA A 62 25.52 2.15 -18.40
C ALA A 62 24.92 2.23 -16.99
N SER A 63 24.10 1.24 -16.62
CA SER A 63 23.51 1.18 -15.29
C SER A 63 24.49 0.64 -14.24
N THR A 64 25.54 -0.05 -14.67
CA THR A 64 26.57 -0.70 -13.83
C THR A 64 27.83 0.14 -13.69
N ASP A 65 28.28 0.76 -14.79
CA ASP A 65 29.60 1.37 -14.85
C ASP A 65 29.59 2.86 -14.51
N TRP A 66 30.51 3.26 -13.64
CA TRP A 66 30.69 4.66 -13.27
C TRP A 66 31.51 5.41 -14.32
N VAL A 67 30.96 6.49 -14.86
CA VAL A 67 31.64 7.39 -15.80
C VAL A 67 31.81 8.79 -15.20
N SER A 68 32.96 9.42 -15.42
CA SER A 68 33.17 10.80 -14.96
C SER A 68 32.32 11.78 -15.79
N LYS A 69 31.75 12.81 -15.14
CA LYS A 69 30.99 13.87 -15.82
C LYS A 69 31.77 14.49 -16.99
N LYS A 70 33.07 14.79 -16.78
CA LYS A 70 33.94 15.40 -17.81
C LYS A 70 34.07 14.52 -19.05
N LYS A 71 34.28 13.20 -18.86
CA LYS A 71 34.37 12.24 -19.98
C LYS A 71 33.04 12.12 -20.74
N LEU A 72 31.92 12.15 -20.01
CA LEU A 72 30.59 12.06 -20.61
C LEU A 72 30.26 13.28 -21.46
N VAL A 73 30.52 14.49 -20.94
CA VAL A 73 30.39 15.76 -21.68
C VAL A 73 31.23 15.75 -22.95
N LYS A 74 32.51 15.36 -22.85
CA LYS A 74 33.41 15.27 -24.02
C LYS A 74 32.90 14.28 -25.07
N ARG A 75 32.36 13.13 -24.65
CA ARG A 75 31.92 12.05 -25.55
C ARG A 75 30.62 12.39 -26.27
N LEU A 76 29.66 13.01 -25.59
CA LEU A 76 28.33 13.28 -26.15
C LEU A 76 28.22 14.67 -26.80
N GLY A 77 29.18 15.57 -26.58
CA GLY A 77 29.15 16.92 -27.15
C GLY A 77 28.13 17.86 -26.52
N PHE A 78 27.53 17.46 -25.39
CA PHE A 78 26.45 18.18 -24.70
C PHE A 78 26.93 18.93 -23.47
N SER A 79 26.10 19.87 -22.99
CA SER A 79 26.39 20.66 -21.80
C SER A 79 26.44 19.77 -20.55
N GLY A 80 27.11 20.24 -19.49
CA GLY A 80 27.07 19.55 -18.20
C GLY A 80 25.72 19.63 -17.49
N THR A 81 24.75 20.40 -18.02
CA THR A 81 23.51 20.77 -17.32
C THR A 81 22.47 19.65 -17.34
N ALA A 82 22.31 18.94 -18.47
CA ALA A 82 21.42 17.78 -18.57
C ALA A 82 21.79 16.68 -17.56
N ILE A 83 23.09 16.41 -17.40
CA ILE A 83 23.59 15.45 -16.40
C ILE A 83 23.21 15.89 -14.98
N ASP A 84 23.34 17.17 -14.64
CA ASP A 84 22.99 17.67 -13.30
C ASP A 84 21.48 17.58 -13.05
N ARG A 85 20.65 17.87 -14.06
CA ARG A 85 19.18 17.73 -13.99
C ARG A 85 18.77 16.27 -13.78
N LEU A 86 19.36 15.33 -14.52
CA LEU A 86 19.11 13.89 -14.36
C LEU A 86 19.58 13.35 -13.00
N VAL A 87 20.72 13.83 -12.49
CA VAL A 87 21.23 13.50 -11.15
C VAL A 87 20.33 14.09 -10.06
N LYS A 88 19.78 15.30 -10.27
CA LYS A 88 18.82 15.92 -9.34
C LYS A 88 17.50 15.16 -9.30
N ALA A 89 17.05 14.66 -10.45
CA ALA A 89 15.85 13.84 -10.60
C ALA A 89 16.04 12.41 -10.04
N GLY A 90 17.27 11.87 -10.10
CA GLY A 90 17.55 10.50 -9.66
C GLY A 90 17.41 9.46 -10.77
N LEU A 91 17.40 9.87 -12.04
CA LEU A 91 17.56 8.97 -13.20
C LEU A 91 19.05 8.62 -13.45
N LEU A 92 19.95 9.45 -12.93
CA LEU A 92 21.36 9.13 -12.77
C LEU A 92 21.73 9.11 -11.29
N VAL A 93 22.49 8.10 -10.88
CA VAL A 93 23.09 8.00 -9.55
C VAL A 93 24.46 8.66 -9.58
N SER A 94 24.79 9.45 -8.56
CA SER A 94 26.11 10.11 -8.45
C SER A 94 26.92 9.64 -7.23
N ASP A 95 28.24 9.78 -7.31
CA ASP A 95 29.18 9.50 -6.22
C ASP A 95 29.40 10.69 -5.27
N LYS A 96 28.67 11.79 -5.45
CA LYS A 96 28.73 12.94 -4.54
C LYS A 96 28.31 12.53 -3.12
N LYS A 97 28.98 13.10 -2.12
CA LYS A 97 28.77 12.82 -0.68
C LYS A 97 27.71 13.73 -0.03
N SER A 98 26.66 14.12 -0.75
CA SER A 98 25.53 14.84 -0.13
C SER A 98 24.48 13.86 0.42
N THR A 99 23.67 14.29 1.39
CA THR A 99 22.60 13.48 1.99
C THR A 99 21.65 12.93 0.92
N LYS A 100 21.18 13.78 0.00
CA LYS A 100 20.27 13.38 -1.08
C LYS A 100 20.90 12.36 -2.03
N HIS A 101 22.13 12.60 -2.49
CA HIS A 101 22.79 11.69 -3.44
C HIS A 101 23.14 10.35 -2.78
N THR A 102 23.51 10.37 -1.50
CA THR A 102 23.78 9.15 -0.73
C THR A 102 22.53 8.31 -0.55
N ARG A 103 21.38 8.93 -0.25
CA ARG A 103 20.08 8.26 -0.18
C ARG A 103 19.72 7.58 -1.51
N ILE A 104 19.70 8.33 -2.62
CA ILE A 104 19.37 7.78 -3.95
C ILE A 104 20.30 6.61 -4.32
N ARG A 105 21.61 6.74 -4.04
CA ARG A 105 22.58 5.68 -4.29
C ARG A 105 22.33 4.45 -3.42
N SER A 106 21.95 4.63 -2.15
CA SER A 106 21.61 3.54 -1.24
C SER A 106 20.37 2.78 -1.72
N GLU A 107 19.30 3.51 -2.07
CA GLU A 107 18.06 2.92 -2.60
C GLU A 107 18.32 2.15 -3.91
N ASP A 108 19.11 2.72 -4.83
CA ASP A 108 19.47 2.04 -6.09
C ASP A 108 20.28 0.76 -5.86
N ASN A 109 21.23 0.79 -4.91
CA ASN A 109 22.01 -0.38 -4.55
C ASN A 109 21.15 -1.44 -3.86
N ALA A 110 20.22 -1.03 -2.99
CA ALA A 110 19.26 -1.93 -2.34
C ALA A 110 18.36 -2.61 -3.38
N MET A 111 17.86 -1.87 -4.37
CA MET A 111 17.00 -2.41 -5.42
C MET A 111 17.68 -3.58 -6.17
N ARG A 112 18.97 -3.38 -6.51
CA ARG A 112 19.80 -4.40 -7.17
C ARG A 112 20.04 -5.60 -6.26
N ARG A 113 20.43 -5.36 -5.01
CA ARG A 113 20.75 -6.42 -4.05
C ARG A 113 19.54 -7.28 -3.71
N THR A 114 18.37 -6.64 -3.55
CA THR A 114 17.11 -7.30 -3.21
C THR A 114 16.55 -8.13 -4.37
N GLY A 115 17.09 -8.02 -5.59
CA GLY A 115 16.67 -8.83 -6.73
C GLY A 115 15.26 -8.50 -7.19
N TRP A 116 14.91 -7.22 -7.29
CA TRP A 116 13.61 -6.81 -7.75
C TRP A 116 13.40 -7.04 -9.25
N ASN A 117 12.23 -7.56 -9.60
CA ASN A 117 11.76 -7.48 -10.98
C ASN A 117 11.39 -6.03 -11.33
N ILE A 118 11.82 -5.53 -12.49
CA ILE A 118 11.66 -4.11 -12.87
C ILE A 118 10.19 -3.66 -12.95
N PRO A 119 9.27 -4.35 -13.66
CA PRO A 119 7.84 -4.04 -13.61
C PRO A 119 7.23 -4.03 -12.21
N ALA A 120 7.59 -4.98 -11.35
CA ALA A 120 7.07 -5.04 -9.99
C ALA A 120 7.58 -3.86 -9.13
N ALA A 121 8.87 -3.54 -9.24
CA ALA A 121 9.47 -2.38 -8.60
C ALA A 121 8.84 -1.07 -9.09
N ALA A 122 8.58 -0.97 -10.40
CA ALA A 122 7.89 0.16 -10.99
C ALA A 122 6.53 0.37 -10.31
N TYR A 123 5.69 -0.67 -10.29
CA TYR A 123 4.38 -0.62 -9.65
C TYR A 123 4.50 -0.17 -8.19
N HIS A 124 5.28 -0.90 -7.37
CA HIS A 124 5.47 -0.61 -5.95
C HIS A 124 5.87 0.85 -5.70
N ARG A 125 6.87 1.35 -6.44
CA ARG A 125 7.41 2.70 -6.25
C ARG A 125 6.47 3.80 -6.75
N THR A 126 5.74 3.56 -7.83
CA THR A 126 4.76 4.54 -8.37
C THR A 126 3.47 4.57 -7.57
N SER A 127 3.12 3.51 -6.84
CA SER A 127 1.95 3.46 -5.97
C SER A 127 2.24 3.93 -4.54
N SER A 128 3.50 4.12 -4.15
CA SER A 128 3.88 4.53 -2.79
C SER A 128 3.59 6.01 -2.56
N TRP A 129 2.67 6.32 -1.65
CA TRP A 129 2.26 7.70 -1.39
C TRP A 129 3.10 8.40 -0.32
N LEU A 130 3.37 9.69 -0.58
CA LEU A 130 4.06 10.59 0.34
C LEU A 130 3.22 11.85 0.56
N ASN A 131 2.78 12.05 1.79
CA ASN A 131 1.92 13.16 2.20
C ASN A 131 0.66 13.29 1.34
N PHE A 132 0.18 12.18 0.76
CA PHE A 132 -1.08 12.16 0.07
C PHE A 132 -2.18 12.40 1.10
N LYS A 133 -3.10 13.30 0.76
CA LYS A 133 -4.34 13.50 1.49
C LYS A 133 -5.45 13.13 0.55
N ALA A 134 -6.29 12.19 0.97
CA ALA A 134 -7.58 12.01 0.35
C ALA A 134 -8.31 13.39 0.35
N PRO A 135 -9.16 13.67 -0.66
CA PRO A 135 -9.89 14.93 -0.74
C PRO A 135 -10.47 15.33 0.62
N PRO A 136 -10.31 16.60 1.03
CA PRO A 136 -10.63 17.03 2.38
C PRO A 136 -12.07 16.71 2.69
N THR A 137 -12.25 16.11 3.85
CA THR A 137 -13.51 16.12 4.56
C THR A 137 -13.63 17.53 5.19
N PRO A 138 -14.70 18.31 4.92
CA PRO A 138 -14.96 19.60 5.59
C PRO A 138 -14.70 19.60 7.11
N ASP A 139 -14.42 20.74 7.75
CA ASP A 139 -14.02 20.87 9.18
C ASP A 139 -15.14 20.58 10.22
N ALA A 140 -16.00 19.58 9.98
CA ALA A 140 -17.08 19.18 10.88
C ALA A 140 -16.64 18.10 11.89
N PRO A 141 -17.33 17.94 13.04
CA PRO A 141 -17.10 16.84 13.96
C PRO A 141 -17.21 15.47 13.25
N PRO A 142 -16.42 14.44 13.60
CA PRO A 142 -16.26 13.20 12.82
C PRO A 142 -17.57 12.52 12.41
N ALA A 143 -18.60 12.55 13.26
CA ALA A 143 -19.90 11.94 12.99
C ALA A 143 -20.79 12.75 12.02
N ARG A 144 -20.70 14.10 12.01
CA ARG A 144 -21.50 14.97 11.11
C ARG A 144 -20.88 15.06 9.72
N LEU A 145 -19.56 15.10 9.68
CA LEU A 145 -18.74 15.19 8.49
C LEU A 145 -18.95 14.00 7.52
N HIS A 146 -19.13 12.82 8.09
CA HIS A 146 -19.30 11.62 7.29
C HIS A 146 -20.66 11.53 6.58
N GLN A 147 -21.76 11.98 7.21
CA GLN A 147 -23.05 12.01 6.54
C GLN A 147 -23.04 12.94 5.30
N GLU A 148 -22.30 14.04 5.38
CA GLU A 148 -22.10 14.95 4.24
C GLU A 148 -21.25 14.30 3.14
N LEU A 149 -20.18 13.59 3.49
CA LEU A 149 -19.38 12.82 2.51
C LEU A 149 -20.16 11.68 1.85
N LEU A 150 -21.03 10.99 2.58
CA LEU A 150 -21.92 9.97 2.00
C LEU A 150 -22.89 10.62 1.01
N ARG A 151 -23.40 11.83 1.30
CA ARG A 151 -24.26 12.59 0.37
C ARG A 151 -23.48 13.00 -0.87
N GLU A 152 -22.27 13.53 -0.73
CA GLU A 152 -21.41 13.89 -1.86
C GLU A 152 -21.01 12.66 -2.69
N SER A 153 -20.66 11.56 -2.04
CA SER A 153 -20.35 10.28 -2.69
C SER A 153 -21.56 9.74 -3.44
N ARG A 154 -22.76 9.81 -2.85
CA ARG A 154 -24.02 9.47 -3.54
C ARG A 154 -24.25 10.37 -4.75
N CYS A 155 -24.05 11.68 -4.62
CA CYS A 155 -24.17 12.62 -5.74
C CYS A 155 -23.18 12.30 -6.87
N ALA A 156 -21.92 11.97 -6.52
CA ALA A 156 -20.90 11.55 -7.48
C ALA A 156 -21.25 10.22 -8.17
N ILE A 157 -21.79 9.27 -7.41
CA ILE A 157 -22.32 8.01 -7.93
C ILE A 157 -23.48 8.28 -8.89
N ASP A 158 -24.46 9.09 -8.49
CA ASP A 158 -25.61 9.46 -9.33
C ASP A 158 -25.19 10.17 -10.61
N LYS A 159 -24.17 11.04 -10.53
CA LYS A 159 -23.58 11.70 -11.70
C LYS A 159 -22.94 10.68 -12.63
N ARG A 160 -22.16 9.74 -12.09
CA ARG A 160 -21.52 8.68 -12.88
C ARG A 160 -22.56 7.74 -13.50
N ILE A 161 -23.62 7.40 -12.76
CA ILE A 161 -24.75 6.62 -13.29
C ILE A 161 -25.43 7.35 -14.45
N ARG A 162 -25.65 8.67 -14.31
CA ARG A 162 -26.21 9.49 -15.39
C ARG A 162 -25.29 9.58 -16.62
N GLN A 163 -23.98 9.59 -16.43
CA GLN A 163 -23.00 9.73 -17.51
C GLN A 163 -22.65 8.41 -18.21
N SER A 164 -22.60 7.32 -17.47
CA SER A 164 -22.02 6.03 -17.92
C SER A 164 -22.97 4.85 -17.77
N GLY A 165 -24.19 5.07 -17.27
CA GLY A 165 -25.13 4.01 -16.90
C GLY A 165 -24.84 3.40 -15.53
N PRO A 166 -25.73 2.52 -15.04
CA PRO A 166 -25.54 1.83 -13.78
C PRO A 166 -24.30 0.90 -13.83
N PRO A 167 -23.71 0.56 -12.67
CA PRO A 167 -22.65 -0.44 -12.65
C PRO A 167 -23.16 -1.79 -13.18
N PRO A 168 -22.27 -2.64 -13.73
CA PRO A 168 -22.62 -4.01 -14.07
C PRO A 168 -23.22 -4.75 -12.86
N SER A 169 -24.13 -5.69 -13.15
CA SER A 169 -24.75 -6.54 -12.11
C SER A 169 -23.70 -7.21 -11.22
N HIS A 170 -24.02 -7.33 -9.92
CA HIS A 170 -23.24 -8.14 -8.98
C HIS A 170 -23.19 -9.62 -9.36
N PHE A 171 -24.17 -10.09 -10.14
CA PHE A 171 -24.27 -11.47 -10.61
C PHE A 171 -23.87 -11.57 -12.09
N HIS A 172 -22.75 -12.26 -12.36
CA HIS A 172 -22.27 -12.56 -13.71
C HIS A 172 -22.74 -13.95 -14.14
N ASN A 173 -23.43 -14.05 -15.28
CA ASN A 173 -23.95 -15.31 -15.80
C ASN A 173 -23.39 -15.60 -17.19
N ARG A 174 -22.88 -16.81 -17.42
CA ARG A 174 -22.49 -17.33 -18.74
C ARG A 174 -23.55 -18.31 -19.25
N ARG A 175 -24.76 -17.79 -19.51
CA ARG A 175 -26.00 -18.56 -19.79
C ARG A 175 -25.98 -19.46 -21.05
N GLU A 176 -24.83 -19.60 -21.69
CA GLU A 176 -24.64 -20.41 -22.90
C GLU A 176 -24.43 -21.90 -22.60
N ASN A 177 -24.23 -22.28 -21.33
CA ASN A 177 -24.00 -23.65 -20.89
C ASN A 177 -25.06 -24.10 -19.87
N PRO A 178 -25.33 -25.42 -19.77
CA PRO A 178 -26.25 -25.96 -18.76
C PRO A 178 -25.71 -25.77 -17.34
N ASP A 179 -26.60 -25.41 -16.41
CA ASP A 179 -26.28 -25.22 -15.00
C ASP A 179 -26.29 -26.55 -14.22
N VAL A 180 -25.40 -26.65 -13.24
CA VAL A 180 -25.46 -27.69 -12.20
C VAL A 180 -25.83 -27.01 -10.88
N GLU A 181 -26.99 -27.36 -10.33
CA GLU A 181 -27.45 -26.78 -9.07
C GLU A 181 -26.68 -27.32 -7.86
N LEU A 182 -26.16 -26.42 -7.03
CA LEU A 182 -25.52 -26.77 -5.77
C LEU A 182 -26.51 -26.65 -4.59
N PRO A 183 -26.48 -27.60 -3.63
CA PRO A 183 -27.30 -27.51 -2.42
C PRO A 183 -26.76 -26.44 -1.45
N ALA A 184 -27.63 -25.98 -0.54
CA ALA A 184 -27.19 -25.11 0.55
C ALA A 184 -26.21 -25.85 1.49
N PRO A 185 -25.10 -25.22 1.90
CA PRO A 185 -24.18 -25.84 2.85
C PRO A 185 -24.78 -25.89 4.27
N PRO A 186 -24.26 -26.74 5.17
CA PRO A 186 -24.65 -26.76 6.58
C PRO A 186 -24.33 -25.43 7.28
N ARG A 187 -25.34 -24.79 7.88
CA ARG A 187 -25.25 -23.44 8.49
C ARG A 187 -25.09 -23.42 10.01
N ARG A 188 -24.30 -24.33 10.60
CA ARG A 188 -24.32 -24.58 12.06
C ARG A 188 -22.96 -24.60 12.78
N SER A 189 -21.83 -24.46 12.09
CA SER A 189 -20.52 -24.45 12.77
C SER A 189 -20.19 -23.07 13.35
N SER A 190 -19.33 -23.03 14.37
CA SER A 190 -18.78 -21.78 14.92
C SER A 190 -18.07 -20.95 13.84
N LEU A 191 -17.30 -21.61 12.96
CA LEU A 191 -16.67 -20.94 11.82
C LEU A 191 -17.71 -20.30 10.88
N HIS A 192 -18.83 -20.97 10.61
CA HIS A 192 -19.90 -20.38 9.79
C HIS A 192 -20.47 -19.11 10.44
N GLN A 193 -20.70 -19.14 11.76
CA GLN A 193 -21.19 -17.97 12.50
C GLN A 193 -20.17 -16.82 12.46
N LEU A 194 -18.88 -17.12 12.66
CA LEU A 194 -17.80 -16.12 12.56
C LEU A 194 -17.70 -15.48 11.18
N LEU A 195 -17.77 -16.28 10.12
CA LEU A 195 -17.71 -15.78 8.75
C LEU A 195 -18.84 -14.80 8.43
N LEU A 196 -20.03 -15.02 8.99
CA LEU A 196 -21.19 -14.13 8.83
C LEU A 196 -21.15 -12.92 9.78
N ALA A 197 -20.64 -13.08 11.01
CA ALA A 197 -20.51 -12.01 11.98
C ALA A 197 -19.40 -11.00 11.61
N ARG A 198 -18.37 -11.45 10.88
CA ARG A 198 -17.25 -10.62 10.46
C ARG A 198 -17.74 -9.44 9.63
N LYS A 199 -17.43 -8.24 10.11
CA LYS A 199 -17.70 -6.96 9.44
C LYS A 199 -16.49 -6.03 9.51
N SER A 200 -16.55 -4.94 8.76
CA SER A 200 -15.54 -3.88 8.80
C SER A 200 -16.09 -2.71 9.63
N THR A 201 -15.43 -2.41 10.74
CA THR A 201 -15.81 -1.36 11.70
C THR A 201 -14.89 -0.15 11.53
N ARG A 202 -15.47 1.04 11.39
CA ARG A 202 -14.74 2.31 11.22
C ARG A 202 -15.01 3.29 12.36
N ALA A 203 -15.98 2.99 13.24
CA ALA A 203 -16.24 3.66 14.51
C ALA A 203 -15.62 2.86 15.65
N PHE A 204 -14.67 3.46 16.36
CA PHE A 204 -14.06 2.86 17.54
C PHE A 204 -14.41 3.66 18.78
N ASP A 205 -14.72 2.96 19.87
CA ASP A 205 -14.99 3.59 21.16
C ASP A 205 -13.70 4.20 21.72
N VAL A 206 -13.71 5.52 21.93
CA VAL A 206 -12.58 6.27 22.49
C VAL A 206 -12.49 6.17 24.01
N GLY A 207 -13.57 5.75 24.67
CA GLY A 207 -13.63 5.55 26.12
C GLY A 207 -13.34 4.12 26.58
N CYS A 208 -13.12 3.19 25.65
CA CYS A 208 -12.83 1.79 25.94
C CYS A 208 -11.43 1.41 25.43
N ASP A 209 -10.53 1.11 26.35
CA ASP A 209 -9.18 0.66 26.05
C ASP A 209 -9.18 -0.84 25.72
N LEU A 210 -8.21 -1.29 24.92
CA LEU A 210 -8.00 -2.72 24.71
C LEU A 210 -7.24 -3.33 25.89
N THR A 211 -7.56 -4.55 26.25
CA THR A 211 -6.76 -5.31 27.23
C THR A 211 -5.50 -5.88 26.58
N VAL A 212 -4.48 -6.22 27.39
CA VAL A 212 -3.29 -6.91 26.90
C VAL A 212 -3.65 -8.27 26.30
N GLU A 213 -4.58 -8.99 26.91
CA GLU A 213 -5.03 -10.31 26.48
C GLU A 213 -5.67 -10.27 25.09
N GLN A 214 -6.48 -9.24 24.81
CA GLN A 214 -7.07 -9.02 23.50
C GLN A 214 -6.00 -8.76 22.44
N LEU A 215 -5.09 -7.81 22.68
CA LEU A 215 -4.01 -7.51 21.74
C LEU A 215 -3.09 -8.71 21.52
N ASN A 216 -2.71 -9.40 22.61
CA ASN A 216 -1.92 -10.63 22.59
C ASN A 216 -2.58 -11.67 21.68
N THR A 217 -3.87 -11.96 21.91
CA THR A 217 -4.61 -12.98 21.14
C THR A 217 -4.60 -12.65 19.65
N VAL A 218 -4.86 -11.39 19.28
CA VAL A 218 -4.80 -10.92 17.88
C VAL A 218 -3.40 -11.13 17.28
N LEU A 219 -2.34 -10.72 17.98
CA LEU A 219 -0.97 -10.82 17.48
C LEU A 219 -0.49 -12.27 17.37
N TYR A 220 -0.77 -13.10 18.38
CA TYR A 220 -0.34 -14.50 18.44
C TYR A 220 -0.98 -15.35 17.35
N TYR A 221 -2.31 -15.26 17.20
CA TYR A 221 -3.03 -16.07 16.20
C TYR A 221 -2.94 -15.53 14.78
N THR A 222 -2.61 -14.25 14.58
CA THR A 222 -2.40 -13.69 13.24
C THR A 222 -0.96 -13.84 12.78
N PHE A 223 0.01 -13.42 13.60
CA PHE A 223 1.41 -13.28 13.18
C PHE A 223 2.37 -14.25 13.88
N GLY A 224 1.96 -14.88 14.98
CA GLY A 224 2.78 -15.81 15.76
C GLY A 224 3.25 -17.02 14.94
N CYS A 225 4.40 -17.58 15.34
CA CYS A 225 4.94 -18.81 14.79
C CYS A 225 4.41 -20.01 15.59
N HIS A 226 3.73 -20.93 14.93
CA HIS A 226 3.11 -22.13 15.52
C HIS A 226 3.91 -23.41 15.24
N GLY A 227 5.10 -23.28 14.64
CA GLY A 227 5.99 -24.40 14.36
C GLY A 227 7.11 -24.00 13.41
N ILE A 228 8.24 -24.69 13.50
CA ILE A 228 9.41 -24.45 12.64
C ILE A 228 9.86 -25.78 12.05
N LYS A 229 10.13 -25.78 10.74
CA LYS A 229 10.76 -26.90 10.04
C LYS A 229 11.98 -26.42 9.29
N THR A 230 13.15 -26.89 9.68
CA THR A 230 14.39 -26.69 8.91
C THR A 230 14.31 -27.49 7.62
N ILE A 231 14.47 -26.82 6.48
CA ILE A 231 14.48 -27.46 5.16
C ILE A 231 15.92 -27.88 4.82
N ALA A 232 16.85 -26.93 4.91
CA ALA A 232 18.28 -27.14 4.77
C ALA A 232 18.99 -25.97 5.47
N PRO A 233 19.96 -26.17 6.38
CA PRO A 233 20.62 -25.05 7.07
C PRO A 233 21.21 -24.03 6.08
N PRO A 234 21.01 -22.70 6.25
CA PRO A 234 20.29 -22.03 7.33
C PRO A 234 18.78 -21.78 7.05
N LEU A 235 18.20 -22.33 5.98
CA LEU A 235 16.80 -22.15 5.58
C LEU A 235 15.83 -22.96 6.46
N ALA A 236 15.00 -22.24 7.22
CA ALA A 236 13.87 -22.77 7.96
C ALA A 236 12.55 -22.12 7.54
N CYS A 237 11.49 -22.93 7.52
CA CYS A 237 10.12 -22.49 7.26
C CYS A 237 9.35 -22.42 8.59
N GLN A 238 8.58 -21.34 8.74
CA GLN A 238 7.63 -21.20 9.84
C GLN A 238 6.27 -21.76 9.42
N LYS A 239 5.51 -22.30 10.37
CA LYS A 239 4.09 -22.57 10.26
C LYS A 239 3.35 -21.45 10.97
N LYS A 240 2.50 -20.72 10.25
CA LYS A 240 1.53 -19.78 10.82
C LYS A 240 0.12 -20.27 10.51
N THR A 241 -0.89 -19.63 11.09
CA THR A 241 -2.32 -19.89 10.82
C THR A 241 -2.71 -19.48 9.40
N SER A 242 -2.13 -18.40 8.88
CA SER A 242 -2.28 -17.97 7.49
C SER A 242 -1.21 -18.59 6.58
N PRO A 243 -1.55 -18.96 5.33
CA PRO A 243 -0.56 -19.40 4.36
C PRO A 243 0.36 -18.24 3.92
N ALA A 244 1.56 -18.59 3.46
CA ALA A 244 2.47 -17.66 2.80
C ALA A 244 3.14 -18.31 1.60
N GLY A 245 3.36 -17.54 0.53
CA GLY A 245 3.98 -18.04 -0.69
C GLY A 245 5.36 -18.65 -0.42
N GLY A 246 5.52 -19.92 -0.81
CA GLY A 246 6.76 -20.66 -0.61
C GLY A 246 7.15 -20.87 0.87
N ALA A 247 6.22 -20.70 1.80
CA ALA A 247 6.42 -20.70 3.25
C ALA A 247 7.45 -19.66 3.74
N MET A 248 7.58 -18.55 3.00
CA MET A 248 8.59 -17.55 3.35
C MET A 248 8.19 -16.71 4.55
N HIS A 249 6.90 -16.39 4.72
CA HIS A 249 6.42 -15.51 5.80
C HIS A 249 7.26 -14.23 5.91
N ALA A 250 7.29 -13.43 4.84
CA ALA A 250 8.07 -12.19 4.77
C ALA A 250 7.34 -10.96 5.32
N THR A 251 6.09 -11.11 5.75
CA THR A 251 5.32 -10.03 6.34
C THR A 251 5.72 -9.82 7.80
N GLU A 252 6.09 -8.59 8.13
CA GLU A 252 6.27 -8.11 9.51
C GLU A 252 5.09 -7.21 9.89
N VAL A 253 4.90 -6.98 11.19
CA VAL A 253 3.85 -6.09 11.69
C VAL A 253 4.40 -5.12 12.73
N TYR A 254 4.01 -3.86 12.58
CA TYR A 254 4.38 -2.76 13.44
C TYR A 254 3.13 -2.16 14.09
N PRO A 255 2.77 -2.57 15.31
CA PRO A 255 1.66 -1.96 16.04
C PRO A 255 1.98 -0.52 16.44
N LEU A 256 1.15 0.42 16.02
CA LEU A 256 1.04 1.73 16.63
C LEU A 256 -0.06 1.66 17.67
N ILE A 257 0.34 1.69 18.93
CA ILE A 257 -0.52 1.54 20.10
C ILE A 257 -0.82 2.92 20.67
N SER A 258 -2.10 3.24 20.78
CA SER A 258 -2.59 4.48 21.39
C SER A 258 -3.16 4.23 22.77
N ARG A 259 -3.94 3.16 22.95
CA ARG A 259 -4.70 2.87 24.17
C ARG A 259 -4.83 1.36 24.40
N VAL A 260 -3.89 0.78 25.13
CA VAL A 260 -3.94 -0.61 25.58
C VAL A 260 -3.54 -0.63 27.04
N GLU A 261 -4.32 -1.30 27.88
CA GLU A 261 -4.05 -1.42 29.30
C GLU A 261 -2.64 -1.97 29.54
N GLY A 262 -1.86 -1.37 30.44
CA GLY A 262 -0.52 -1.84 30.77
C GLY A 262 0.55 -1.67 29.68
N ILE A 263 0.24 -1.13 28.50
CA ILE A 263 1.20 -0.87 27.42
C ILE A 263 1.22 0.62 27.09
N ALA A 264 2.39 1.26 27.24
CA ALA A 264 2.54 2.69 26.95
C ALA A 264 2.26 2.99 25.46
N PRO A 265 1.67 4.15 25.13
CA PRO A 265 1.46 4.51 23.73
C PRO A 265 2.80 4.65 22.97
N GLY A 266 2.83 4.17 21.73
CA GLY A 266 4.08 4.11 20.97
C GLY A 266 3.96 3.31 19.68
N ILE A 267 5.06 3.29 18.93
CA ILE A 267 5.26 2.39 17.79
C ILE A 267 6.11 1.22 18.26
N TYR A 268 5.65 0.01 17.95
CA TYR A 268 6.30 -1.23 18.31
C TYR A 268 6.59 -2.08 17.07
N HIS A 269 7.56 -2.99 17.18
CA HIS A 269 7.73 -4.13 16.27
C HIS A 269 7.30 -5.42 17.00
N TYR A 270 6.47 -6.23 16.36
CA TYR A 270 6.12 -7.54 16.91
C TYR A 270 7.19 -8.58 16.55
N ARG A 271 7.98 -8.98 17.55
CA ARG A 271 9.03 -9.99 17.40
C ARG A 271 8.41 -11.38 17.44
N THR A 272 8.13 -11.92 16.25
CA THR A 272 7.52 -13.25 16.09
C THR A 272 8.24 -14.37 16.84
N GLN A 273 9.59 -14.31 16.91
CA GLN A 273 10.40 -15.34 17.57
C GLN A 273 10.17 -15.41 19.08
N ASP A 274 10.05 -14.25 19.73
CA ASP A 274 9.99 -14.13 21.18
C ASP A 274 8.56 -13.88 21.67
N HIS A 275 7.61 -13.72 20.74
CA HIS A 275 6.25 -13.27 21.02
C HIS A 275 6.23 -12.03 21.93
N ALA A 276 6.98 -11.01 21.52
CA ALA A 276 7.20 -9.79 22.29
C ALA A 276 6.99 -8.53 21.43
N LEU A 277 6.67 -7.41 22.08
CA LEU A 277 6.65 -6.10 21.47
C LEU A 277 7.95 -5.36 21.79
N GLU A 278 8.72 -5.00 20.75
CA GLU A 278 9.89 -4.15 20.85
C GLU A 278 9.47 -2.69 20.64
N LEU A 279 9.72 -1.82 21.63
CA LEU A 279 9.41 -0.39 21.51
C LEU A 279 10.40 0.28 20.55
N ILE A 280 9.88 0.82 19.44
CA ILE A 280 10.65 1.63 18.49
C ILE A 280 10.63 3.09 18.93
N GLU A 281 9.46 3.59 19.29
CA GLU A 281 9.26 5.00 19.65
C GLU A 281 8.12 5.18 20.63
N ALA A 282 8.41 5.80 21.77
CA ALA A 282 7.38 6.23 22.72
C ALA A 282 6.63 7.45 22.20
N LEU A 283 5.31 7.47 22.40
CA LEU A 283 4.43 8.55 21.96
C LEU A 283 3.44 8.92 23.06
N SER A 284 2.85 10.11 22.97
CA SER A 284 1.58 10.39 23.65
C SER A 284 0.40 9.92 22.80
N VAL A 285 -0.77 9.70 23.41
CA VAL A 285 -2.01 9.35 22.70
C VAL A 285 -2.32 10.34 21.58
N GLY A 286 -2.13 11.64 21.81
CA GLY A 286 -2.35 12.67 20.80
C GLY A 286 -1.34 12.64 19.64
N GLN A 287 -0.09 12.25 19.90
CA GLN A 287 0.90 12.03 18.84
C GLN A 287 0.58 10.79 18.02
N ALA A 288 0.18 9.69 18.68
CA ALA A 288 -0.25 8.45 18.06
C ALA A 288 -1.43 8.68 17.10
N ALA A 289 -2.48 9.36 17.55
CA ALA A 289 -3.63 9.74 16.73
C ALA A 289 -3.24 10.55 15.47
N LYS A 290 -2.40 11.59 15.63
CA LYS A 290 -1.91 12.41 14.50
C LYS A 290 -1.11 11.60 13.50
N LEU A 291 -0.30 10.64 13.96
CA LEU A 291 0.46 9.76 13.09
C LEU A 291 -0.45 8.80 12.33
N VAL A 292 -1.44 8.20 12.97
CA VAL A 292 -2.43 7.35 12.29
C VAL A 292 -3.13 8.12 11.18
N THR A 293 -3.67 9.31 11.45
CA THR A 293 -4.30 10.15 10.40
C THR A 293 -3.35 10.41 9.23
N LYS A 294 -2.08 10.73 9.54
CA LYS A 294 -1.07 10.97 8.51
C LYS A 294 -0.75 9.71 7.71
N PHE A 295 -0.67 8.55 8.35
CA PHE A 295 -0.40 7.27 7.69
C PHE A 295 -1.57 6.77 6.88
N SER A 296 -2.80 7.10 7.26
CA SER A 296 -4.03 6.66 6.58
C SER A 296 -4.53 7.68 5.54
N ALA A 297 -3.62 8.45 4.94
CA ALA A 297 -3.94 9.44 3.90
C ALA A 297 -5.03 10.46 4.30
N GLY A 298 -5.08 10.86 5.57
CA GLY A 298 -6.06 11.83 6.08
C GLY A 298 -7.38 11.22 6.54
N GLN A 299 -7.51 9.89 6.58
CA GLN A 299 -8.71 9.21 7.08
C GLN A 299 -8.75 9.22 8.62
N GLU A 300 -9.35 10.28 9.18
CA GLU A 300 -9.32 10.57 10.62
C GLU A 300 -10.02 9.55 11.51
N TYR A 301 -11.00 8.81 10.98
CA TYR A 301 -11.74 7.82 11.76
C TYR A 301 -10.86 6.68 12.30
N PHE A 302 -9.74 6.36 11.64
CA PHE A 302 -8.77 5.41 12.17
C PHE A 302 -8.00 5.93 13.39
N ALA A 303 -7.92 7.25 13.59
CA ALA A 303 -7.25 7.83 14.76
C ALA A 303 -7.98 7.54 16.08
N ALA A 304 -9.26 7.16 16.01
CA ALA A 304 -10.01 6.68 17.16
C ALA A 304 -9.62 5.25 17.57
N ALA A 305 -9.03 4.45 16.68
CA ALA A 305 -8.67 3.07 17.00
C ALA A 305 -7.57 3.00 18.09
N PRO A 306 -7.74 2.17 19.13
CA PRO A 306 -6.72 1.97 20.16
C PRO A 306 -5.42 1.38 19.60
N VAL A 307 -5.49 0.57 18.54
CA VAL A 307 -4.32 -0.01 17.86
C VAL A 307 -4.49 0.03 16.35
N CYS A 308 -3.44 0.47 15.66
CA CYS A 308 -3.28 0.35 14.21
C CYS A 308 -2.06 -0.52 13.90
N LEU A 309 -2.27 -1.63 13.21
CA LEU A 309 -1.22 -2.53 12.75
C LEU A 309 -0.76 -2.12 11.35
N PHE A 310 0.53 -1.83 11.18
CA PHE A 310 1.12 -1.58 9.86
C PHE A 310 1.83 -2.83 9.35
N PHE A 311 1.39 -3.34 8.20
CA PHE A 311 1.92 -4.52 7.56
C PHE A 311 3.04 -4.08 6.63
N THR A 312 4.23 -4.62 6.84
CA THR A 312 5.36 -4.43 5.92
C THR A 312 5.75 -5.77 5.32
N CYS A 313 6.45 -5.75 4.19
CA CYS A 313 7.04 -6.93 3.61
C CYS A 313 8.55 -6.77 3.50
N ARG A 314 9.28 -7.73 4.06
CA ARG A 314 10.70 -7.93 3.83
C ARG A 314 10.92 -8.54 2.46
N PHE A 315 10.90 -7.70 1.43
CA PHE A 315 11.04 -8.13 0.03
C PHE A 315 12.29 -8.97 -0.22
N GLU A 316 13.39 -8.69 0.48
CA GLU A 316 14.62 -9.50 0.41
C GLU A 316 14.40 -10.98 0.76
N ARG A 317 13.46 -11.27 1.67
CA ARG A 317 13.16 -12.64 2.12
C ARG A 317 12.35 -13.41 1.09
N LEU A 318 11.42 -12.74 0.39
CA LEU A 318 10.69 -13.35 -0.72
C LEU A 318 11.59 -13.51 -1.95
N ASN A 319 12.31 -12.46 -2.31
CA ASN A 319 13.16 -12.44 -3.50
C ASN A 319 14.40 -13.31 -3.36
N TYR A 320 14.84 -13.66 -2.15
CA TYR A 320 15.82 -14.72 -1.94
C TYR A 320 15.41 -16.02 -2.66
N LYS A 321 14.13 -16.39 -2.57
CA LYS A 321 13.58 -17.58 -3.23
C LYS A 321 13.15 -17.32 -4.68
N TYR A 322 12.72 -16.10 -4.97
CA TYR A 322 12.16 -15.71 -6.27
C TYR A 322 12.81 -14.43 -6.83
N PRO A 323 14.13 -14.44 -7.10
CA PRO A 323 14.83 -13.24 -7.56
C PRO A 323 14.34 -12.84 -8.95
N GLU A 324 14.20 -11.54 -9.16
CA GLU A 324 13.80 -10.89 -10.41
C GLU A 324 12.47 -11.40 -10.99
N HIS A 325 11.64 -12.05 -10.16
CA HIS A 325 10.39 -12.65 -10.57
C HIS A 325 9.19 -11.77 -10.22
N ALA A 326 8.46 -11.26 -11.22
CA ALA A 326 7.33 -10.33 -11.02
C ALA A 326 6.24 -10.84 -10.03
N LYS A 327 5.96 -12.15 -10.06
CA LYS A 327 4.98 -12.77 -9.13
C LYS A 327 5.38 -12.70 -7.65
N ALA A 328 6.65 -12.48 -7.29
CA ALA A 328 7.06 -12.38 -5.90
C ALA A 328 6.33 -11.24 -5.18
N TYR A 329 6.19 -10.08 -5.84
CA TYR A 329 5.44 -8.94 -5.30
C TYR A 329 3.92 -9.21 -5.23
N LYS A 330 3.37 -9.92 -6.23
CA LYS A 330 1.96 -10.34 -6.21
C LYS A 330 1.67 -11.24 -5.00
N VAL A 331 2.59 -12.17 -4.71
CA VAL A 331 2.51 -13.05 -3.54
C VAL A 331 2.63 -12.25 -2.25
N ALA A 332 3.52 -11.26 -2.16
CA ALA A 332 3.63 -10.40 -0.97
C ALA A 332 2.29 -9.75 -0.59
N MET A 333 1.56 -9.23 -1.58
CA MET A 333 0.22 -8.64 -1.37
C MET A 333 -0.81 -9.69 -0.94
N MET A 334 -0.75 -10.91 -1.48
CA MET A 334 -1.62 -12.02 -1.07
C MET A 334 -1.34 -12.46 0.36
N ASP A 335 -0.08 -12.56 0.77
CA ASP A 335 0.32 -12.93 2.13
C ASP A 335 -0.25 -11.93 3.15
N VAL A 336 -0.18 -10.63 2.88
CA VAL A 336 -0.82 -9.58 3.69
C VAL A 336 -2.34 -9.76 3.74
N ALA A 337 -2.99 -10.06 2.63
CA ALA A 337 -4.44 -10.27 2.57
C ALA A 337 -4.90 -11.54 3.33
N HIS A 338 -4.11 -12.62 3.33
CA HIS A 338 -4.40 -13.80 4.14
C HIS A 338 -4.30 -13.49 5.63
N LEU A 339 -3.25 -12.77 6.04
CA LEU A 339 -3.07 -12.35 7.43
C LEU A 339 -4.19 -11.41 7.87
N SER A 340 -4.63 -10.49 7.02
CA SER A 340 -5.72 -9.56 7.37
C SER A 340 -7.06 -10.28 7.57
N GLN A 341 -7.37 -11.30 6.76
CA GLN A 341 -8.57 -12.11 6.98
C GLN A 341 -8.49 -12.92 8.27
N THR A 342 -7.33 -13.48 8.62
CA THR A 342 -7.13 -14.12 9.92
C THR A 342 -7.32 -13.12 11.06
N ALA A 343 -6.74 -11.91 10.97
CA ALA A 343 -6.92 -10.86 11.96
C ALA A 343 -8.40 -10.48 12.12
N TYR A 344 -9.15 -10.35 11.01
CA TYR A 344 -10.58 -10.10 11.03
C TYR A 344 -11.34 -11.17 11.82
N LEU A 345 -11.05 -12.45 11.60
CA LEU A 345 -11.74 -13.55 12.28
C LEU A 345 -11.39 -13.60 13.76
N VAL A 346 -10.12 -13.38 14.12
CA VAL A 346 -9.69 -13.32 15.52
C VAL A 346 -10.32 -12.13 16.24
N CYS A 347 -10.36 -10.94 15.63
CA CYS A 347 -11.07 -9.79 16.17
C CYS A 347 -12.57 -10.08 16.34
N THR A 348 -13.20 -10.72 15.35
CA THR A 348 -14.64 -11.06 15.40
C THR A 348 -14.95 -12.01 16.55
N GLU A 349 -14.11 -13.04 16.78
CA GLU A 349 -14.23 -13.96 17.92
C GLU A 349 -14.10 -13.24 19.27
N LEU A 350 -13.28 -12.18 19.32
CA LEU A 350 -13.10 -11.33 20.51
C LEU A 350 -14.13 -10.20 20.62
N GLU A 351 -15.14 -10.17 19.74
CA GLU A 351 -16.14 -9.09 19.66
C GLU A 351 -15.53 -7.70 19.42
N LEU A 352 -14.34 -7.64 18.83
CA LEU A 352 -13.65 -6.42 18.46
C LEU A 352 -14.06 -5.98 17.05
N GLY A 353 -14.18 -4.67 16.89
CA GLY A 353 -14.26 -4.02 15.59
C GLY A 353 -12.89 -4.04 14.91
N ALA A 354 -12.90 -4.17 13.58
CA ALA A 354 -11.68 -4.16 12.81
C ALA A 354 -11.87 -3.60 11.40
N CYS A 355 -10.83 -3.01 10.82
CA CYS A 355 -10.85 -2.58 9.42
C CYS A 355 -9.46 -2.60 8.78
N PHE A 356 -9.33 -3.41 7.73
CA PHE A 356 -8.19 -3.44 6.80
C PHE A 356 -8.30 -2.35 5.74
N TYR A 357 -7.20 -1.67 5.42
CA TYR A 357 -7.15 -0.65 4.38
C TYR A 357 -5.76 -0.59 3.71
N GLY A 358 -5.78 -0.33 2.40
CA GLY A 358 -4.58 -0.13 1.58
C GLY A 358 -4.34 1.31 1.16
N ALA A 359 -5.26 2.24 1.47
CA ALA A 359 -5.08 3.67 1.22
C ALA A 359 -4.19 4.28 2.31
N ILE A 360 -2.87 4.07 2.18
CA ILE A 360 -1.87 4.49 3.16
C ILE A 360 -0.80 5.36 2.52
N ASN A 361 -0.14 6.17 3.35
CA ASN A 361 1.07 6.87 3.00
C ASN A 361 2.28 5.99 3.35
N ASP A 362 2.53 4.95 2.53
CA ASP A 362 3.62 3.98 2.73
C ASP A 362 4.96 4.67 2.93
N ASP A 363 5.23 5.73 2.16
CA ASP A 363 6.50 6.44 2.19
C ASP A 363 6.68 7.25 3.49
N ASN A 364 5.57 7.67 4.13
CA ASN A 364 5.60 8.26 5.47
C ASN A 364 5.82 7.19 6.56
N ILE A 365 5.17 6.03 6.43
CA ILE A 365 5.33 4.89 7.34
C ILE A 365 6.77 4.40 7.31
N ASN A 366 7.30 4.11 6.12
CA ASN A 366 8.66 3.63 5.91
C ASN A 366 9.68 4.56 6.56
N ARG A 367 9.59 5.87 6.32
CA ARG A 367 10.52 6.85 6.91
C ARG A 367 10.44 6.91 8.42
N ARG A 368 9.25 6.75 9.01
CA ARG A 368 9.07 6.77 10.46
C ARG A 368 9.64 5.52 11.12
N LEU A 369 9.48 4.37 10.47
CA LEU A 369 9.99 3.08 10.91
C LEU A 369 11.48 2.86 10.57
N GLY A 370 12.12 3.79 9.84
CA GLY A 370 13.52 3.64 9.40
C GLY A 370 13.71 2.65 8.25
N LEU A 371 12.65 2.32 7.52
CA LEU A 371 12.65 1.41 6.38
C LEU A 371 12.98 2.16 5.08
N ASP A 372 13.66 1.46 4.16
CA ASP A 372 14.07 2.03 2.87
C ASP A 372 12.99 1.95 1.77
N GLY A 373 11.92 1.19 2.00
CA GLY A 373 10.86 0.96 1.02
C GLY A 373 11.33 0.15 -0.19
N VAL A 374 12.42 -0.63 -0.04
CA VAL A 374 13.00 -1.44 -1.12
C VAL A 374 13.42 -2.81 -0.62
N SER A 375 14.20 -2.90 0.46
CA SER A 375 14.47 -4.16 1.16
C SER A 375 13.31 -4.54 2.07
N GLU A 376 12.68 -3.56 2.72
CA GLU A 376 11.42 -3.70 3.45
C GLU A 376 10.54 -2.47 3.23
N GLY A 377 9.24 -2.67 3.07
CA GLY A 377 8.30 -1.55 2.91
C GLY A 377 6.87 -1.88 3.33
N ALA A 378 6.15 -0.86 3.77
CA ALA A 378 4.72 -0.92 4.06
C ALA A 378 3.90 -1.33 2.84
N LEU A 379 2.82 -2.07 3.08
CA LEU A 379 1.88 -2.53 2.06
C LEU A 379 0.41 -2.28 2.43
N ALA A 380 0.08 -2.30 3.72
CA ALA A 380 -1.28 -2.10 4.19
C ALA A 380 -1.32 -1.77 5.69
N ALA A 381 -2.50 -1.42 6.17
CA ALA A 381 -2.76 -1.24 7.58
C ALA A 381 -4.09 -1.87 8.02
N PHE A 382 -4.22 -2.07 9.33
CA PHE A 382 -5.39 -2.68 9.95
C PHE A 382 -5.66 -2.00 11.29
N ALA A 383 -6.81 -1.37 11.44
CA ALA A 383 -7.25 -0.81 12.70
C ALA A 383 -8.08 -1.83 13.48
N LEU A 384 -7.92 -1.87 14.81
CA LEU A 384 -8.76 -2.68 15.69
C LEU A 384 -9.06 -1.97 17.01
N GLY A 385 -10.18 -2.33 17.62
CA GLY A 385 -10.65 -1.79 18.89
C GLY A 385 -12.09 -2.17 19.19
N HIS A 386 -12.61 -1.74 20.33
CA HIS A 386 -14.04 -1.88 20.63
C HIS A 386 -14.87 -1.02 19.65
N PRO A 387 -15.93 -1.57 19.02
CA PRO A 387 -16.84 -0.78 18.20
C PRO A 387 -17.53 0.30 19.04
N ASP A 388 -17.68 1.51 18.51
CA ASP A 388 -18.50 2.54 19.17
C ASP A 388 -19.97 2.06 19.21
N PRO A 389 -20.62 1.97 20.40
CA PRO A 389 -22.00 1.49 20.51
C PRO A 389 -23.01 2.41 19.80
N ARG A 390 -22.67 3.68 19.57
CA ARG A 390 -23.50 4.60 18.79
C ARG A 390 -23.43 4.32 17.29
N GLY A 391 -22.43 3.54 16.88
CA GLY A 391 -22.04 3.37 15.48
C GLY A 391 -21.54 4.66 14.85
N ASP A 392 -21.08 4.56 13.61
CA ASP A 392 -20.71 5.69 12.76
C ASP A 392 -21.67 5.91 11.58
N GLY A 393 -22.70 5.06 11.45
CA GLY A 393 -23.55 4.99 10.27
C GLY A 393 -22.83 4.50 9.00
N GLN A 394 -21.60 3.97 9.13
CA GLN A 394 -20.76 3.44 8.04
C GLN A 394 -20.71 1.93 8.01
N GLU A 395 -21.03 1.28 9.14
CA GLU A 395 -21.27 -0.16 9.15
C GLU A 395 -22.49 -0.46 8.26
N PHE A 396 -22.23 -1.08 7.12
CA PHE A 396 -23.29 -1.51 6.21
C PHE A 396 -24.14 -2.58 6.89
N SER A 397 -25.42 -2.29 7.11
CA SER A 397 -26.41 -3.31 7.40
C SER A 397 -26.69 -4.08 6.10
N TYR A 398 -26.19 -5.30 6.02
CA TYR A 398 -26.48 -6.18 4.89
C TYR A 398 -27.83 -6.87 5.12
N GLU A 399 -28.70 -6.84 4.12
CA GLU A 399 -29.83 -7.75 4.08
C GLU A 399 -29.31 -9.17 3.80
N PRO A 400 -29.66 -10.17 4.63
CA PRO A 400 -29.24 -11.54 4.38
C PRO A 400 -29.72 -12.02 3.00
N TYR A 401 -28.80 -12.56 2.20
CA TYR A 401 -29.10 -13.09 0.87
C TYR A 401 -28.90 -14.60 0.85
N ASP A 402 -29.92 -15.35 0.44
CA ASP A 402 -29.87 -16.81 0.31
C ASP A 402 -30.07 -17.24 -1.15
N PRO A 403 -28.99 -17.58 -1.89
CA PRO A 403 -29.10 -17.94 -3.30
C PRO A 403 -29.92 -19.22 -3.55
N VAL A 404 -30.11 -20.08 -2.54
CA VAL A 404 -30.93 -21.30 -2.68
C VAL A 404 -32.41 -20.97 -2.47
N ALA A 405 -32.73 -20.04 -1.57
CA ALA A 405 -34.09 -19.56 -1.38
C ALA A 405 -34.55 -18.69 -2.57
N GLU A 406 -33.68 -17.79 -3.04
CA GLU A 406 -33.99 -16.88 -4.16
C GLU A 406 -34.19 -17.61 -5.50
N ARG A 407 -33.49 -18.72 -5.72
CA ARG A 407 -33.76 -19.59 -6.89
C ARG A 407 -35.17 -20.18 -6.84
N ARG A 408 -35.64 -20.58 -5.66
CA ARG A 408 -36.98 -21.16 -5.48
C ARG A 408 -38.10 -20.12 -5.65
N SER A 409 -37.86 -18.86 -5.28
CA SER A 409 -38.84 -17.77 -5.42
C SER A 409 -38.97 -17.26 -6.87
N GLY A 410 -37.86 -17.23 -7.63
CA GLY A 410 -37.82 -16.79 -9.04
C GLY A 410 -38.31 -17.80 -10.08
N SER A 411 -38.85 -18.95 -9.66
CA SER A 411 -39.33 -20.04 -10.54
C SER A 411 -40.87 -20.06 -10.70
N ARG A 412 -41.57 -18.94 -10.46
CA ARG A 412 -43.02 -18.81 -10.67
C ARG A 412 -43.36 -17.99 -11.91
#